data_AF-A0A9D6DQW0-F1
#
_entry.id   AF-A0A9D6DQW0-F1
#
_cell.length_a   1.000
_cell.length_b   1.000
_cell.length_c   1.000
_cell.angle_alpha   90.00
_cell.angle_beta   90.00
_cell.angle_gamma   90.00
#
_symmetry.space_group_name_H-M   'P 1'
#
loop_
_entity.id
_entity.type
_entity.pdbx_description
1 polymer ?
#
loop_
_entity_poly.entity_id
_entity_poly.type
_entity_poly.pdbx_seq_one_letter_code
_entity_poly.pdbx_strand_id
1 'polypeptide(L)'
;MITPTKNTTSPVILFAIIILGLIVGYFYYNQTSQDQSVSVVPASLTDVNFSKFKDLKLDFSGLDNLIFKTLRIFGESPVQPGSTGRIDIFAPF
;
A
#
# COMPACT_ATOMS: atom_id res chain seq x y z
N MET A 1 -1.90 -5.16 -67.50
CA MET A 1 -2.98 -5.01 -66.50
C MET A 1 -2.69 -5.95 -65.36
N ILE A 2 -2.44 -5.43 -64.15
CA ILE A 2 -2.18 -6.23 -62.95
C ILE A 2 -3.49 -6.21 -62.16
N THR A 3 -4.20 -7.33 -62.08
CA THR A 3 -5.42 -7.43 -61.28
C THR A 3 -5.03 -7.59 -59.81
N PRO A 4 -5.57 -6.77 -58.88
CA PRO A 4 -5.30 -6.94 -57.46
C PRO A 4 -5.98 -8.21 -56.95
N THR A 5 -5.20 -9.13 -56.40
CA THR A 5 -5.70 -10.34 -55.76
C THR A 5 -6.38 -9.97 -54.44
N LYS A 6 -7.70 -10.13 -54.38
CA LYS A 6 -8.48 -9.88 -53.16
C LYS A 6 -8.15 -10.97 -52.12
N ASN A 7 -7.43 -10.58 -51.08
CA ASN A 7 -7.23 -11.37 -49.86
C ASN A 7 -8.62 -11.61 -49.21
N THR A 8 -9.08 -12.86 -49.21
CA THR A 8 -10.23 -13.28 -48.42
C THR A 8 -9.73 -13.99 -47.16
N THR A 9 -9.64 -13.26 -46.06
CA THR A 9 -9.40 -13.86 -44.75
C THR A 9 -10.56 -14.81 -44.43
N SER A 10 -10.27 -16.11 -44.34
CA SER A 10 -11.28 -17.10 -43.96
C SER A 10 -11.81 -16.77 -42.56
N PRO A 11 -13.14 -16.79 -42.33
CA PRO A 11 -13.72 -16.54 -41.02
C PRO A 11 -13.19 -17.51 -39.95
N VAL A 12 -12.76 -18.70 -40.36
CA VAL A 12 -12.12 -19.71 -39.50
C VAL A 12 -10.77 -19.22 -38.97
N ILE A 13 -9.97 -18.56 -39.80
CA ILE A 13 -8.65 -18.03 -39.42
C ILE A 13 -8.83 -16.88 -38.43
N LEU A 14 -9.81 -16.00 -38.67
CA LEU A 14 -10.12 -14.92 -37.75
C LEU A 14 -10.60 -15.45 -36.38
N PHE A 15 -11.46 -16.47 -36.38
CA PHE A 15 -11.90 -17.13 -35.15
C PHE A 15 -10.75 -17.80 -34.40
N ALA A 16 -9.82 -18.45 -35.10
CA ALA A 16 -8.64 -19.05 -34.50
C ALA A 16 -7.72 -18.01 -33.82
N ILE A 17 -7.53 -16.85 -34.45
CA ILE A 17 -6.72 -15.75 -33.89
C ILE A 17 -7.38 -15.19 -32.62
N ILE A 18 -8.71 -15.04 -32.60
CA ILE A 18 -9.44 -14.56 -31.42
C ILE A 18 -9.31 -15.54 -30.25
N ILE A 19 -9.49 -16.84 -30.49
CA ILE A 19 -9.33 -17.87 -29.45
C ILE A 19 -7.90 -17.87 -28.92
N LEU A 20 -6.90 -17.82 -29.81
CA LEU A 20 -5.50 -17.81 -29.41
C LEU A 20 -5.16 -16.58 -28.55
N GLY A 21 -5.69 -15.41 -28.92
CA GLY A 21 -5.55 -14.18 -28.14
C GLY A 21 -6.20 -14.26 -26.76
N LEU A 22 -7.39 -14.86 -26.65
CA LEU A 22 -8.07 -15.08 -25.37
C LEU A 22 -7.28 -16.03 -24.46
N ILE A 23 -6.73 -17.12 -24.99
CA ILE A 23 -5.92 -18.07 -24.23
C ILE A 23 -4.68 -17.37 -23.68
N VAL A 24 -3.90 -16.72 -24.54
CA VAL A 24 -2.67 -16.02 -24.14
C VAL A 24 -2.97 -14.89 -23.15
N GLY A 25 -4.00 -14.09 -23.41
CA GLY A 25 -4.44 -13.01 -22.53
C GLY A 25 -4.90 -13.52 -21.15
N TYR A 26 -5.62 -14.64 -21.11
CA TYR A 26 -6.03 -15.27 -19.86
C TYR A 26 -4.83 -15.73 -19.04
N PHE A 27 -3.85 -16.41 -19.65
CA PHE A 27 -2.64 -16.83 -18.95
C PHE A 27 -1.82 -15.64 -18.44
N TYR A 28 -1.68 -14.59 -19.25
CA TYR A 28 -0.97 -13.37 -18.85
C TYR A 28 -1.64 -12.68 -17.65
N TYR A 29 -2.96 -12.52 -17.68
CA TYR A 29 -3.73 -11.93 -16.59
C TYR A 29 -3.59 -12.72 -15.28
N ASN A 30 -3.71 -14.05 -15.35
CA ASN A 30 -3.58 -14.91 -14.16
C ASN A 30 -2.15 -14.94 -13.60
N GLN A 31 -1.13 -14.84 -14.45
CA GLN A 31 0.26 -14.77 -14.00
C GLN A 31 0.57 -13.42 -13.32
N THR A 32 -0.04 -12.32 -13.77
CA THR A 32 0.15 -10.99 -13.15
C THR A 32 -0.55 -10.86 -11.80
N SER A 33 -1.64 -11.58 -11.54
CA SER A 33 -2.36 -11.55 -10.26
C SER A 33 -1.80 -12.47 -9.19
N GLN A 34 -0.75 -13.24 -9.50
CA GLN A 34 -0.04 -14.02 -8.50
C GLN A 34 0.97 -13.10 -7.80
N ASP A 35 0.44 -12.16 -7.00
CA ASP A 35 1.22 -11.42 -6.02
C ASP A 35 2.01 -12.46 -5.22
N GLN A 36 3.33 -12.39 -5.32
CA GLN A 36 4.22 -13.12 -4.45
C GLN A 36 3.97 -12.55 -3.04
N SER A 37 3.02 -13.15 -2.32
CA SER A 37 2.93 -12.99 -0.90
C SER A 37 4.20 -13.61 -0.34
N VAL A 38 5.21 -12.76 -0.18
CA VAL A 38 6.38 -13.10 0.61
C VAL A 38 5.81 -13.47 1.97
N SER A 39 5.76 -14.76 2.25
CA SER A 39 5.42 -15.28 3.56
C SER A 39 6.59 -14.88 4.46
N VAL A 40 6.53 -13.65 4.96
CA VAL A 40 7.40 -13.19 6.02
C VAL A 40 6.90 -13.96 7.24
N VAL A 41 7.49 -15.14 7.47
CA VAL A 41 7.32 -15.84 8.73
C VAL A 41 7.67 -14.83 9.82
N PRO A 42 6.72 -14.41 10.67
CA PRO A 42 7.04 -13.48 11.74
C PRO A 42 8.13 -14.14 12.58
N ALA A 43 9.24 -13.42 12.78
CA ALA A 43 10.32 -13.89 13.61
C ALA A 43 9.72 -14.34 14.94
N SER A 44 9.94 -15.61 15.30
CA SER A 44 9.44 -16.16 16.55
C SER A 44 10.04 -15.35 17.69
N LEU A 45 9.18 -14.67 18.46
CA LEU A 45 9.55 -13.87 19.62
C LEU A 45 9.91 -14.77 20.82
N THR A 46 10.70 -15.82 20.61
CA THR A 46 11.05 -16.78 21.65
C THR A 46 12.10 -16.23 22.62
N ASP A 47 12.83 -15.18 22.21
CA ASP A 47 13.89 -14.54 23.01
C ASP A 47 13.52 -13.12 23.46
N VAL A 48 12.27 -12.89 23.87
CA VAL A 48 11.90 -11.62 24.54
C VAL A 48 12.43 -11.65 25.99
N ASN A 49 13.74 -11.52 26.13
CA ASN A 49 14.39 -11.40 27.43
C ASN A 49 14.39 -9.93 27.87
N PHE A 50 13.42 -9.57 28.71
CA PHE A 50 13.30 -8.23 29.28
C PHE A 50 14.44 -7.86 30.25
N SER A 51 15.34 -8.80 30.58
CA SER A 51 16.53 -8.51 31.39
C SER A 51 17.44 -7.46 30.75
N LYS A 52 17.39 -7.29 29.42
CA LYS A 52 18.11 -6.23 28.70
C LYS A 52 17.58 -4.82 29.00
N PHE A 53 16.35 -4.69 29.50
CA PHE A 53 15.77 -3.41 29.90
C PHE A 53 15.95 -3.11 31.39
N LYS A 54 16.53 -4.04 32.17
CA LYS A 54 16.75 -3.84 33.61
C LYS A 54 17.59 -2.59 33.91
N ASP A 55 18.54 -2.30 33.02
CA ASP A 55 19.43 -1.14 33.13
C ASP A 55 19.06 -0.02 32.14
N LEU A 56 17.87 -0.08 31.53
CA LEU A 56 17.41 0.97 30.63
C LEU A 56 17.16 2.26 31.42
N LYS A 57 18.11 3.19 31.34
CA LYS A 57 17.94 4.56 31.80
C LYS A 57 17.56 5.43 30.61
N LEU A 58 16.30 5.87 30.60
CA LEU A 58 15.83 6.84 29.61
C LEU A 58 16.39 8.22 30.00
N ASP A 59 17.20 8.79 29.12
CA ASP A 59 17.71 10.15 29.27
C ASP A 59 16.68 11.14 28.72
N PHE A 60 16.03 11.87 29.63
CA PHE A 60 15.04 12.89 29.31
C PHE A 60 15.63 14.30 29.26
N SER A 61 16.95 14.46 29.34
CA SER A 61 17.62 15.77 29.26
C SER A 61 17.30 16.52 27.95
N GLY A 62 16.98 15.81 26.88
CA GLY A 62 16.52 16.41 25.62
C GLY A 62 15.19 17.18 25.78
N LEU A 63 14.32 16.74 26.69
CA LEU A 63 13.04 17.41 27.00
C LEU A 63 13.22 18.64 27.90
N ASP A 64 14.41 18.84 28.48
CA ASP A 64 14.70 20.00 29.32
C ASP A 64 14.91 21.29 28.54
N ASN A 65 14.98 21.22 27.20
CA ASN A 65 15.07 22.37 26.33
C ASN A 65 13.81 23.25 26.47
N LEU A 66 14.01 24.56 26.57
CA LEU A 66 12.94 25.56 26.65
C LEU A 66 11.90 25.44 25.52
N ILE A 67 12.31 24.95 24.34
CA ILE A 67 11.43 24.70 23.19
C ILE A 67 10.40 23.60 23.50
N PHE A 68 10.76 22.58 24.29
CA PHE A 68 9.85 21.50 24.67
C PHE A 68 9.11 21.80 25.99
N LYS A 69 9.69 22.63 26.87
CA LYS A 69 9.03 23.12 28.09
C LYS A 69 7.92 24.11 27.80
N THR A 70 8.07 24.86 26.71
CA THR A 70 7.03 25.78 26.25
C THR A 70 6.20 25.01 25.23
N LEU A 71 4.98 24.58 25.60
CA LEU A 71 3.99 24.16 24.61
C LEU A 71 3.65 25.38 23.75
N ARG A 72 4.47 25.65 22.74
CA ARG A 72 4.18 26.67 21.75
C ARG A 72 3.09 26.07 20.87
N ILE A 73 1.86 26.49 21.14
CA ILE A 73 0.72 26.17 20.30
C ILE A 73 0.98 26.84 18.96
N PHE A 74 1.29 26.04 17.94
CA PHE A 74 1.40 26.50 16.56
C PHE A 74 -0.01 26.40 15.95
N GLY A 75 -0.69 27.54 15.80
CA GLY A 75 -2.06 27.62 15.28
C GLY A 75 -3.08 28.02 16.35
N GLU A 76 -4.36 28.00 15.98
CA GLU A 76 -5.46 28.25 16.91
C GLU A 76 -5.70 27.02 17.80
N SER A 77 -5.78 27.23 19.11
CA SER A 77 -6.18 26.18 20.06
C SER A 77 -7.37 26.67 20.89
N PRO A 78 -8.50 25.94 20.87
CA PRO A 78 -8.77 24.75 20.06
C PRO A 78 -8.86 25.08 18.56
N VAL A 79 -8.45 24.14 17.70
CA VAL A 79 -8.64 24.27 16.24
C VAL A 79 -10.13 24.24 15.97
N GLN A 80 -10.67 25.24 15.26
CA GLN A 80 -12.04 25.18 14.76
C GLN A 80 -12.10 24.15 13.63
N PRO A 81 -12.82 23.02 13.80
CA PRO A 81 -12.93 22.03 12.75
C PRO A 81 -13.66 22.62 11.54
N GLY A 82 -13.20 22.28 10.32
CA GLY A 82 -13.92 22.58 9.09
C GLY A 82 -15.24 21.82 9.00
N SER A 83 -15.99 21.98 7.90
CA SER A 83 -17.32 21.35 7.71
C SER A 83 -17.34 19.82 7.87
N THR A 84 -16.20 19.16 7.74
CA THR A 84 -16.03 17.71 7.91
C THR A 84 -15.16 17.33 9.13
N GLY A 85 -14.73 18.30 9.94
CA GLY A 85 -13.84 18.05 11.07
C GLY A 85 -14.60 17.59 12.31
N ARG A 86 -13.99 16.69 13.10
CA ARG A 86 -14.51 16.28 14.40
C ARG A 86 -14.09 17.28 15.46
N ILE A 87 -15.05 17.76 16.25
CA ILE A 87 -14.80 18.66 17.40
C ILE A 87 -14.01 17.92 18.49
N ASP A 88 -14.28 16.62 18.65
CA ASP A 88 -13.56 15.73 19.57
C ASP A 88 -13.11 14.47 18.82
N ILE A 89 -11.80 14.26 18.74
CA ILE A 89 -11.18 13.10 18.10
C ILE A 89 -11.18 11.85 18.98
N PHE A 90 -11.50 12.00 20.27
CA PHE A 90 -11.60 10.92 21.24
C PHE A 90 -13.04 10.58 21.61
N ALA A 91 -14.02 11.29 21.06
CA ALA A 91 -15.42 10.92 21.21
C ALA A 91 -15.67 9.56 20.53
N PRO A 92 -16.36 8.63 21.22
CA PRO A 92 -16.58 7.28 20.71
C PRO A 92 -17.54 7.21 19.50
N PHE A 93 -18.20 8.31 19.15
CA PHE A 93 -19.06 8.44 17.96
C PHE A 93 -18.96 9.85 17.37
#